data_AF-A0ABD5UJG5-F1
#
_entry.id   AF-A0ABD5UJG5-F1
#
_cell.length_a   1.000
_cell.length_b   1.000
_cell.length_c   1.000
_cell.angle_alpha   90.00
_cell.angle_beta   90.00
_cell.angle_gamma   90.00
#
_symmetry.space_group_name_H-M   'P 1'
#
loop_
_entity.id
_entity.type
_entity.pdbx_description
1 polymer ?
#
loop_
_entity_poly.entity_id
_entity_poly.type
_entity_poly.pdbx_seq_one_letter_code
_entity_poly.pdbx_strand_id
1 'polypeptide(L)'
;MSDDPEAPDGESPEGEEPRTADHYRHPDGTTEVVYAVEEGRILVVREYESVEAFERAVADARYLGLHEGVEALPDVSEFEDDAD
;
A
#
# COMPACT_ATOMS: atom_id res chain seq x y z
N MET A 1 0.41 -10.86 -39.72
CA MET A 1 1.35 -10.68 -38.59
C MET A 1 0.90 -9.41 -37.92
N SER A 2 0.18 -9.54 -36.82
CA SER A 2 -0.30 -8.42 -36.03
C SER A 2 0.59 -8.37 -34.80
N ASP A 3 1.32 -7.27 -34.68
CA ASP A 3 2.05 -6.87 -33.48
C ASP A 3 0.99 -6.58 -32.41
N ASP A 4 0.88 -7.48 -31.43
CA ASP A 4 0.12 -7.24 -30.20
C ASP A 4 1.13 -6.66 -29.21
N PRO A 5 0.93 -5.45 -28.65
CA PRO A 5 1.85 -4.93 -27.66
C PRO A 5 1.75 -5.80 -26.41
N GLU A 6 2.85 -6.49 -26.09
CA GLU A 6 3.06 -7.15 -24.80
C GLU A 6 2.53 -6.24 -23.68
N ALA A 7 1.51 -6.72 -22.96
CA ALA A 7 1.15 -6.14 -21.68
C ALA A 7 2.43 -6.12 -20.83
N PRO A 8 2.75 -5.04 -20.10
CA PRO A 8 3.91 -5.09 -19.22
C PRO A 8 3.65 -6.20 -18.21
N ASP A 9 4.40 -7.29 -18.34
CA ASP A 9 4.37 -8.40 -17.42
C ASP A 9 4.52 -7.84 -16.02
N GLY A 10 3.53 -8.13 -15.18
CA GLY A 10 3.60 -7.92 -13.73
C GLY A 10 4.57 -8.92 -13.12
N GLU A 11 5.79 -8.98 -13.64
CA GLU A 11 6.93 -9.61 -12.98
C GLU A 11 7.17 -8.80 -11.70
N SER A 12 6.69 -9.32 -10.58
CA SER A 12 7.42 -9.09 -9.33
C SER A 12 8.80 -9.67 -9.57
N PRO A 13 9.87 -8.87 -9.63
CA PRO A 13 11.20 -9.39 -9.91
C PRO A 13 11.56 -10.35 -8.78
N GLU A 14 11.55 -11.66 -9.07
CA GLU A 14 11.95 -12.68 -8.10
C GLU A 14 13.41 -12.41 -7.71
N GLY A 15 13.62 -11.78 -6.54
CA GLY A 15 14.95 -11.51 -5.98
C GLY A 15 15.34 -10.04 -5.85
N GLU A 16 14.48 -9.07 -6.19
CA GLU A 16 14.75 -7.66 -5.90
C GLU A 16 14.28 -7.30 -4.48
N GLU A 17 15.11 -6.58 -3.72
CA GLU A 17 14.70 -6.06 -2.41
C GLU A 17 13.50 -5.12 -2.59
N PRO A 18 12.49 -5.16 -1.69
CA PRO A 18 11.33 -4.29 -1.80
C PRO A 18 11.77 -2.82 -1.73
N ARG A 19 11.11 -1.98 -2.52
CA ARG A 19 11.38 -0.55 -2.63
C ARG A 19 10.15 0.26 -2.31
N THR A 20 10.38 1.50 -1.87
CA THR A 20 9.30 2.49 -1.76
C THR A 20 8.53 2.58 -3.08
N ALA A 21 7.19 2.63 -2.96
CA ALA A 21 6.22 2.62 -4.04
C ALA A 21 6.05 1.29 -4.80
N ASP A 22 6.71 0.20 -4.40
CA ASP A 22 6.31 -1.13 -4.87
C ASP A 22 4.84 -1.39 -4.47
N HIS A 23 4.09 -1.97 -5.40
CA HIS A 23 2.63 -2.09 -5.33
C HIS A 23 2.22 -3.53 -5.65
N TYR A 24 1.51 -4.15 -4.71
CA TYR A 24 1.07 -5.53 -4.79
C TYR A 24 -0.45 -5.61 -4.68
N ARG A 25 -1.04 -6.58 -5.38
CA ARG A 25 -2.45 -6.96 -5.22
C ARG A 25 -2.53 -8.39 -4.73
N HIS A 26 -3.22 -8.58 -3.61
CA HIS A 26 -3.43 -9.89 -3.00
C HIS A 26 -4.66 -10.59 -3.61
N PRO A 27 -4.73 -11.95 -3.52
CA PRO A 27 -5.87 -12.71 -4.04
C PRO A 27 -7.21 -12.39 -3.37
N ASP A 28 -7.21 -11.80 -2.18
CA ASP A 28 -8.40 -11.37 -1.44
C ASP A 28 -8.88 -9.96 -1.83
N GLY A 29 -8.26 -9.37 -2.86
CA GLY A 29 -8.58 -8.03 -3.34
C GLY A 29 -7.85 -6.90 -2.61
N THR A 30 -7.13 -7.20 -1.52
CA THR A 30 -6.34 -6.20 -0.79
C THR A 30 -5.20 -5.69 -1.66
N THR A 31 -5.03 -4.37 -1.69
CA THR A 31 -3.89 -3.72 -2.31
C THR A 31 -2.89 -3.32 -1.22
N GLU A 32 -1.60 -3.59 -1.44
CA GLU A 32 -0.52 -3.19 -0.53
C GLU A 32 0.49 -2.32 -1.28
N VAL A 33 0.82 -1.17 -0.69
CA VAL A 33 1.81 -0.22 -1.23
C VAL A 33 2.92 -0.02 -0.20
N VAL A 34 4.17 -0.20 -0.61
CA VAL A 34 5.33 0.05 0.26
C VAL A 34 5.51 1.55 0.45
N TYR A 35 5.34 2.01 1.69
CA TYR A 35 5.53 3.41 2.07
C TYR A 35 7.00 3.70 2.42
N ALA A 36 7.64 2.83 3.19
CA ALA A 36 9.04 3.00 3.59
C ALA A 36 9.74 1.66 3.83
N VAL A 37 11.05 1.64 3.57
CA VAL A 37 11.95 0.51 3.87
C VAL A 37 13.10 1.04 4.72
N GLU A 38 13.12 0.69 6.00
CA GLU A 38 14.09 1.20 6.98
C GLU A 38 14.58 0.09 7.91
N GLU A 39 15.90 -0.07 8.04
CA GLU A 39 16.53 -0.99 9.01
C GLU A 39 15.98 -2.43 8.96
N GLY A 40 15.73 -2.96 7.75
CA GLY A 40 15.17 -4.30 7.55
C GLY A 40 13.68 -4.42 7.92
N ARG A 41 13.00 -3.30 8.14
CA ARG A 41 11.56 -3.20 8.34
C ARG A 41 10.92 -2.54 7.12
N ILE A 42 9.69 -2.94 6.84
CA ILE A 42 8.89 -2.40 5.74
C ILE A 42 7.61 -1.85 6.34
N LEU A 43 7.33 -0.57 6.09
CA LEU A 43 6.06 0.06 6.39
C LEU A 43 5.22 0.07 5.11
N VAL A 44 4.00 -0.43 5.20
CA VAL A 44 3.08 -0.56 4.08
C VAL A 44 1.76 0.14 4.38
N VAL A 45 1.11 0.64 3.33
CA VAL A 45 -0.29 1.06 3.35
C VAL A 45 -1.11 -0.05 2.69
N ARG A 46 -2.20 -0.46 3.34
CA ARG A 46 -3.15 -1.43 2.79
C ARG A 46 -4.49 -0.78 2.47
N GLU A 47 -4.95 -0.99 1.24
CA GLU A 47 -6.29 -0.63 0.80
C GLU A 47 -7.15 -1.89 0.71
N TYR A 48 -8.33 -1.83 1.32
CA TYR A 48 -9.30 -2.92 1.33
C TYR A 48 -10.48 -2.56 0.44
N GLU A 49 -11.02 -3.55 -0.28
CA GLU A 49 -12.17 -3.35 -1.17
C GLU A 49 -13.44 -2.85 -0.45
N SER A 50 -13.51 -3.05 0.87
CA SER A 50 -14.62 -2.58 1.71
C SER A 50 -14.23 -2.48 3.18
N VAL A 51 -15.03 -1.73 3.95
CA VAL A 51 -14.90 -1.64 5.41
C VAL A 51 -15.09 -3.01 6.07
N GLU A 52 -16.03 -3.84 5.59
CA GLU A 52 -16.25 -5.20 6.12
C GLU A 52 -15.01 -6.09 5.91
N ALA A 53 -14.32 -5.95 4.78
CA ALA A 53 -13.06 -6.66 4.54
C ALA A 53 -11.97 -6.22 5.52
N PHE A 54 -11.84 -4.91 5.77
CA PHE A 54 -10.95 -4.38 6.80
C PHE A 54 -11.28 -4.94 8.20
N GLU A 55 -12.53 -4.84 8.62
CA GLU A 55 -12.98 -5.30 9.95
C GLU A 55 -12.67 -6.78 10.17
N ARG A 56 -12.93 -7.62 9.15
CA ARG A 56 -12.57 -9.05 9.19
C ARG A 56 -11.05 -9.26 9.27
N ALA A 57 -10.27 -8.48 8.53
CA ALA A 57 -8.81 -8.60 8.53
C ALA A 57 -8.19 -8.21 9.89
N VAL A 58 -8.75 -7.23 10.59
CA VAL A 58 -8.25 -6.76 11.89
C VAL A 58 -8.91 -7.44 13.09
N ALA A 59 -9.92 -8.29 12.89
CA ALA A 59 -10.69 -8.92 13.97
C ALA A 59 -9.79 -9.72 14.95
N ASP A 60 -8.76 -10.38 14.43
CA ASP A 60 -7.80 -11.16 15.22
C ASP A 60 -6.51 -10.37 15.53
N ALA A 61 -6.43 -9.10 15.14
CA ALA A 61 -5.27 -8.27 15.36
C ALA A 61 -5.28 -7.65 16.76
N ARG A 62 -4.08 -7.44 17.31
CA ARG A 62 -3.91 -6.66 18.54
C ARG A 62 -3.77 -5.19 18.18
N TYR A 63 -4.71 -4.36 18.64
CA TYR A 63 -4.57 -2.92 18.57
C TYR A 63 -3.40 -2.43 19.44
N LEU A 64 -2.45 -1.71 18.85
CA LEU A 64 -1.24 -1.21 19.52
C LEU A 64 -1.26 0.31 19.76
N GLY A 65 -2.32 1.02 19.34
CA GLY A 65 -2.38 2.47 19.37
C GLY A 65 -2.08 3.10 18.01
N LEU A 66 -1.73 4.39 18.02
CA LEU A 66 -1.36 5.15 16.83
C LEU A 66 0.15 5.03 16.59
N HIS A 67 0.54 4.91 15.32
CA HIS A 67 1.95 4.97 14.95
C HIS A 67 2.37 6.44 14.91
N GLU A 68 3.15 6.90 15.90
CA GLU A 68 3.51 8.33 16.08
C GLU A 68 4.06 8.98 14.81
N GLY A 69 4.90 8.26 14.04
CA GLY A 69 5.47 8.78 12.79
C GLY A 69 4.45 8.98 11.66
N VAL A 70 3.32 8.26 11.69
CA VAL A 70 2.23 8.40 10.71
C VAL A 70 1.22 9.44 11.20
N GLU A 71 0.93 9.46 12.50
CA GLU A 71 0.07 10.48 13.13
C GLU A 71 0.62 11.90 12.94
N ALA A 72 1.95 12.05 12.90
CA ALA A 72 2.60 13.33 12.66
C ALA A 72 2.58 13.79 11.19
N LEU A 73 2.11 12.96 10.25
CA LEU A 73 2.00 13.37 8.85
C LEU A 73 0.87 14.38 8.67
N PRO A 74 1.02 15.36 7.75
CA PRO A 74 -0.06 16.30 7.46
C PRO A 74 -1.29 15.56 6.92
N ASP A 75 -2.47 16.04 7.29
CA ASP A 75 -3.74 15.52 6.75
C ASP A 75 -3.88 15.91 5.27
N VAL A 76 -4.74 15.21 4.52
CA VAL A 76 -4.98 15.52 3.11
C VAL A 76 -5.47 16.96 2.91
N SER A 77 -6.22 17.52 3.88
CA SER A 77 -6.69 18.90 3.85
C SER A 77 -5.57 19.95 3.83
N GLU A 78 -4.36 19.59 4.28
CA GLU A 78 -3.19 20.48 4.26
C GLU A 78 -2.57 20.58 2.84
N PHE A 79 -2.97 19.70 1.93
CA PHE A 79 -2.54 19.68 0.52
C PHE A 79 -3.65 20.12 -0.45
N GLU A 80 -4.85 20.34 0.03
CA GLU A 80 -5.92 20.99 -0.73
C GLU A 80 -5.60 22.49 -0.79
N ASP A 81 -4.88 22.93 -1.83
CA ASP A 81 -4.80 24.35 -2.17
C ASP A 81 -6.25 24.87 -2.29
N ASP A 82 -6.57 25.98 -1.61
CA ASP A 82 -7.82 26.72 -1.83
C ASP A 82 -8.01 26.87 -3.34
N ALA A 83 -8.96 26.12 -3.90
CA ALA A 83 -9.17 26.07 -5.33
C ALA A 83 -9.66 27.46 -5.80
N ASP A 84 -8.73 28.29 -6.28
CA ASP A 84 -8.98 29.58 -6.95
C ASP A 84 -9.51 29.36 -8.38
#